data_AF-A0A6I6DTY1-F1
#
_entry.id   AF-A0A6I6DTY1-F1
#
_cell.length_a   1.000
_cell.length_b   1.000
_cell.length_c   1.000
_cell.angle_alpha   90.00
_cell.angle_beta   90.00
_cell.angle_gamma   90.00
#
_symmetry.space_group_name_H-M   'P 1'
#
loop_
_entity.id
_entity.type
_entity.pdbx_description
1 polymer ?
#
loop_
_entity_poly.entity_id
_entity_poly.type
_entity_poly.pdbx_seq_one_letter_code
_entity_poly.pdbx_strand_id
1 'polypeptide(L)'
;MTGDETRRGRARLLDRRAFLRFSAYGAGAVGLGAAGLSAGCAAGSPTAASPSAVALDYIRPSDPEVAAAEAARAWSGREASFALQAGVADVDLAGRVVRTWTYGGEAVAPTLRLGKGDRVQARVANALPEATTVHWHGVRIRNDMDGAAPVTQEAIGVDGTFDYSFVAPDPGTHWYHSHSGLQADRGLFGALVVEDPDDTTGADADAVLVIDDWVDGLGATPDEVLAALNPALAGGHHGHGAETPAATPAAAPTPSATAAAMVAGGHGDSVPLGGMTQHVSYPMHLINGRPTADPAVVEAAVGQRLRLRIVNAAAETPYRFAVAGHELTVVALDGFDVQPQTADAIILGMAQRADVLVTVRSGAWPVVARVEGRSESVATVLRTPDARPLRELPATIAELDGRVLLESEMRPADSVVLDTREPDRDYRIELIQAGDRYVWGMSGDDVGRLVMKQGERVRITMANTTSMWHPMHTHGHTFAVPSYGGLRRDTVISLPGSELAIEFDADNPGEWMFHCHNAYHFEAGMTANLRYIR
;
A
#
# COMPACT_ATOMS: atom_id res chain seq x y z
N MET A 1 25.33 -37.18 -48.62
CA MET A 1 25.11 -38.51 -48.03
C MET A 1 26.10 -38.62 -46.87
N THR A 2 25.93 -38.07 -45.66
CA THR A 2 24.77 -37.97 -44.73
C THR A 2 24.07 -39.33 -44.55
N GLY A 3 23.93 -39.90 -43.36
CA GLY A 3 24.20 -39.39 -42.01
C GLY A 3 24.25 -40.52 -40.95
N ASP A 4 24.57 -40.10 -39.73
CA ASP A 4 24.77 -40.92 -38.53
C ASP A 4 23.62 -40.71 -37.53
N GLU A 5 23.22 -41.79 -36.84
CA GLU A 5 22.02 -41.93 -36.02
C GLU A 5 22.27 -41.54 -34.55
N THR A 6 21.42 -40.70 -33.96
CA THR A 6 21.20 -40.66 -32.51
C THR A 6 19.72 -40.53 -32.17
N ARG A 7 19.13 -41.64 -31.68
CA ARG A 7 17.81 -41.71 -31.04
C ARG A 7 17.87 -41.06 -29.65
N ARG A 8 17.29 -39.88 -29.49
CA ARG A 8 17.04 -39.24 -28.18
C ARG A 8 15.73 -39.75 -27.57
N GLY A 9 15.81 -40.32 -26.37
CA GLY A 9 14.66 -40.55 -25.51
C GLY A 9 14.07 -39.22 -25.01
N ARG A 10 12.74 -39.10 -25.06
CA ARG A 10 11.98 -37.95 -24.57
C ARG A 10 12.05 -37.88 -23.04
N ALA A 11 12.79 -36.91 -22.51
CA ALA A 11 12.55 -36.39 -21.16
C ALA A 11 11.38 -35.40 -21.22
N ARG A 12 10.35 -35.60 -20.39
CA ARG A 12 9.24 -34.65 -20.23
C ARG A 12 9.76 -33.41 -19.51
N LEU A 13 9.72 -32.27 -20.20
CA LEU A 13 10.01 -30.94 -19.64
C LEU A 13 8.87 -30.54 -18.70
N LEU A 14 9.19 -30.21 -17.46
CA LEU A 14 8.27 -29.56 -16.52
C LEU A 14 8.20 -28.07 -16.88
N ASP A 15 6.98 -27.62 -17.19
CA ASP A 15 6.64 -26.26 -17.60
C ASP A 15 6.59 -25.29 -16.40
N ARG A 16 6.81 -23.99 -16.65
CA ARG A 16 6.89 -22.87 -15.67
C ARG A 16 5.63 -22.69 -14.81
N ARG A 17 4.54 -23.41 -15.09
CA ARG A 17 3.33 -23.49 -14.26
C ARG A 17 3.51 -24.18 -12.90
N ALA A 18 4.70 -24.72 -12.60
CA ALA A 18 4.99 -25.36 -11.31
C ALA A 18 5.54 -24.40 -10.23
N PHE A 19 6.05 -23.22 -10.58
CA PHE A 19 6.66 -22.31 -9.60
C PHE A 19 5.62 -21.45 -8.85
N LEU A 20 4.49 -21.14 -9.47
CA LEU A 20 3.35 -20.46 -8.82
C LEU A 20 2.41 -21.40 -8.05
N ARG A 21 2.77 -22.69 -7.88
CA ARG A 21 2.02 -23.65 -7.05
C ARG A 21 2.62 -23.84 -5.65
N PHE A 22 3.77 -23.25 -5.36
CA PHE A 22 4.42 -23.41 -4.05
C PHE A 22 3.94 -22.45 -2.96
N SER A 23 3.10 -21.47 -3.28
CA SER A 23 2.33 -20.67 -2.30
C SER A 23 0.95 -21.27 -1.96
N ALA A 24 0.57 -22.40 -2.58
CA ALA A 24 -0.74 -23.03 -2.36
C ALA A 24 -0.72 -24.23 -1.40
N TYR A 25 0.44 -24.64 -0.88
CA TYR A 25 0.54 -25.68 0.14
C TYR A 25 1.59 -25.30 1.18
N GLY A 26 1.12 -24.85 2.34
CA GLY A 26 1.98 -24.66 3.51
C GLY A 26 2.58 -25.99 3.97
N ALA A 27 3.91 -26.02 4.10
CA ALA A 27 4.65 -26.82 5.07
C ALA A 27 6.12 -26.42 5.03
N GLY A 28 6.66 -25.98 6.17
CA GLY A 28 8.09 -25.79 6.37
C GLY A 28 8.85 -27.12 6.39
N ALA A 29 10.11 -27.08 5.97
CA ALA A 29 11.24 -27.80 6.56
C ALA A 29 12.50 -27.53 5.73
N VAL A 30 13.49 -26.91 6.36
CA VAL A 30 14.89 -26.88 5.91
C VAL A 30 15.51 -28.24 6.21
N GLY A 31 16.16 -28.86 5.21
CA GLY A 31 16.90 -30.12 5.38
C GLY A 31 17.98 -30.30 4.32
N LEU A 32 19.25 -30.33 4.76
CA LEU A 32 20.47 -30.47 3.97
C LEU A 32 20.61 -31.85 3.28
N GLY A 33 21.48 -31.90 2.27
CA GLY A 33 21.58 -32.96 1.27
C GLY A 33 22.04 -34.35 1.73
N ALA A 34 21.79 -35.34 0.87
CA ALA A 34 22.76 -36.38 0.47
C ALA A 34 22.21 -37.14 -0.75
N ALA A 35 23.04 -37.25 -1.80
CA ALA A 35 22.78 -38.09 -2.96
C ALA A 35 22.96 -39.57 -2.60
N GLY A 36 22.04 -40.42 -3.05
CA GLY A 36 22.14 -41.89 -2.91
C GLY A 36 21.28 -42.60 -3.95
N LEU A 37 21.90 -43.02 -5.04
CA LEU A 37 21.32 -43.91 -6.05
C LEU A 37 21.11 -45.31 -5.45
N SER A 38 19.90 -45.84 -5.51
CA SER A 38 19.69 -47.30 -5.56
C SER A 38 18.33 -47.63 -6.19
N ALA A 39 18.38 -48.40 -7.26
CA ALA A 39 17.24 -49.05 -7.90
C ALA A 39 16.98 -50.39 -7.20
N GLY A 40 15.71 -50.72 -6.94
CA GLY A 40 15.35 -52.01 -6.34
C GLY A 40 13.85 -52.25 -6.23
N CYS A 41 13.35 -53.10 -7.14
CA CYS A 41 12.17 -53.98 -7.14
C CYS A 41 10.99 -53.77 -6.17
N ALA A 42 9.79 -53.82 -6.76
CA ALA A 42 8.49 -53.82 -6.12
C ALA A 42 8.20 -55.06 -5.25
N ALA A 43 7.63 -54.83 -4.07
CA ALA A 43 6.72 -55.75 -3.38
C ALA A 43 5.73 -54.92 -2.54
N GLY A 44 4.44 -55.21 -2.66
CA GLY A 44 3.35 -54.40 -2.14
C GLY A 44 3.25 -54.39 -0.62
N SER A 45 2.91 -53.21 -0.10
CA SER A 45 2.24 -53.01 1.20
C SER A 45 1.21 -51.90 0.99
N PRO A 46 -0.01 -52.00 1.54
CA PRO A 46 -1.00 -50.96 1.39
C PRO A 46 -0.52 -49.74 2.19
N THR A 47 0.04 -48.75 1.50
CA THR A 47 0.25 -47.43 2.07
C THR A 47 -1.11 -46.89 2.47
N ALA A 48 -1.31 -46.70 3.78
CA ALA A 48 -2.42 -45.94 4.31
C ALA A 48 -2.54 -44.64 3.48
N ALA A 49 -3.69 -44.43 2.87
CA ALA A 49 -3.97 -43.18 2.17
C ALA A 49 -3.80 -42.06 3.20
N SER A 50 -2.83 -41.18 2.99
CA SER A 50 -2.80 -39.88 3.64
C SER A 50 -4.19 -39.26 3.47
N PRO A 51 -4.82 -38.71 4.53
CA PRO A 51 -6.12 -38.08 4.37
C PRO A 51 -5.99 -37.05 3.24
N SER A 52 -6.77 -37.23 2.18
CA SER A 52 -6.93 -36.24 1.12
C SER A 52 -7.22 -34.92 1.82
N ALA A 53 -6.31 -33.95 1.72
CA ALA A 53 -6.61 -32.59 2.16
C ALA A 53 -7.94 -32.21 1.50
N VAL A 54 -8.96 -31.90 2.32
CA VAL A 54 -10.25 -31.46 1.80
C VAL A 54 -9.96 -30.17 1.05
N ALA A 55 -10.14 -30.21 -0.28
CA ALA A 55 -10.00 -29.02 -1.09
C ALA A 55 -11.10 -28.03 -0.67
N LEU A 56 -10.69 -26.86 -0.15
CA LEU A 56 -11.63 -25.80 0.21
C LEU A 56 -12.26 -25.23 -1.07
N ASP A 57 -13.57 -24.99 -1.00
CA ASP A 57 -14.32 -24.36 -2.08
C ASP A 57 -14.27 -22.84 -1.92
N TYR A 58 -13.30 -22.21 -2.58
CA TYR A 58 -13.06 -20.78 -2.51
C TYR A 58 -14.01 -19.99 -3.41
N ILE A 59 -14.43 -18.81 -2.92
CA ILE A 59 -15.11 -17.81 -3.74
C ILE A 59 -14.06 -17.03 -4.53
N ARG A 60 -14.18 -17.04 -5.85
CA ARG A 60 -13.26 -16.35 -6.78
C ARG A 60 -13.71 -14.92 -7.05
N PRO A 61 -12.81 -14.05 -7.56
CA PRO A 61 -13.13 -12.63 -7.79
C PRO A 61 -14.35 -12.35 -8.68
N SER A 62 -14.64 -13.24 -9.62
CA SER A 62 -15.76 -13.12 -10.57
C SER A 62 -16.93 -14.06 -10.28
N ASP A 63 -16.95 -14.71 -9.10
CA ASP A 63 -18.04 -15.60 -8.72
C ASP A 63 -19.34 -14.82 -8.40
N PRO A 64 -20.53 -15.46 -8.51
CA PRO A 64 -21.82 -14.80 -8.31
C PRO A 64 -22.00 -14.09 -6.96
N GLU A 65 -21.36 -14.58 -5.90
CA GLU A 65 -21.39 -13.97 -4.56
C GLU A 65 -20.83 -12.53 -4.58
N VAL A 66 -19.79 -12.28 -5.38
CA VAL A 66 -19.20 -10.94 -5.56
C VAL A 66 -20.19 -9.99 -6.23
N ALA A 67 -20.85 -10.45 -7.29
CA ALA A 67 -21.88 -9.68 -7.98
C ALA A 67 -23.11 -9.44 -7.10
N ALA A 68 -23.49 -10.40 -6.26
CA ALA A 68 -24.58 -10.26 -5.30
C ALA A 68 -24.25 -9.22 -4.22
N ALA A 69 -23.02 -9.22 -3.69
CA ALA A 69 -22.56 -8.22 -2.73
C ALA A 69 -22.55 -6.80 -3.34
N GLU A 70 -22.08 -6.65 -4.58
CA GLU A 70 -22.15 -5.37 -5.30
C GLU A 70 -23.58 -4.90 -5.52
N ALA A 71 -24.49 -5.80 -5.93
CA ALA A 71 -25.89 -5.47 -6.15
C ALA A 71 -26.63 -5.06 -4.86
N ALA A 72 -26.13 -5.48 -3.70
CA ALA A 72 -26.66 -5.11 -2.40
C ALA A 72 -26.14 -3.76 -1.88
N ARG A 73 -25.08 -3.20 -2.47
CA ARG A 73 -24.57 -1.87 -2.09
C ARG A 73 -25.60 -0.79 -2.40
N ALA A 74 -25.74 0.17 -1.49
CA ALA A 74 -26.62 1.31 -1.69
C ALA A 74 -26.10 2.19 -2.83
N TRP A 75 -26.87 2.25 -3.93
CA TRP A 75 -26.54 3.08 -5.09
C TRP A 75 -27.34 4.40 -5.05
N SER A 76 -26.65 5.52 -5.22
CA SER A 76 -27.24 6.86 -5.24
C SER A 76 -28.05 7.15 -6.52
N GLY A 77 -27.95 6.29 -7.53
CA GLY A 77 -28.49 6.53 -8.87
C GLY A 77 -27.59 7.38 -9.78
N ARG A 78 -26.45 7.86 -9.28
CA ARG A 78 -25.48 8.65 -10.06
C ARG A 78 -24.31 7.80 -10.53
N GLU A 79 -23.79 8.16 -11.71
CA GLU A 79 -22.52 7.65 -12.24
C GLU A 79 -21.45 8.74 -12.12
N ALA A 80 -20.27 8.36 -11.64
CA ALA A 80 -19.07 9.18 -11.56
C ALA A 80 -18.04 8.64 -12.56
N SER A 81 -17.92 9.31 -13.71
CA SER A 81 -17.08 8.83 -14.81
C SER A 81 -15.69 9.47 -14.79
N PHE A 82 -14.66 8.64 -14.86
CA PHE A 82 -13.26 9.07 -14.87
C PHE A 82 -12.49 8.40 -16.00
N ALA A 83 -11.41 9.05 -16.44
CA ALA A 83 -10.46 8.49 -17.39
C ALA A 83 -9.05 8.73 -16.85
N LEU A 84 -8.27 7.64 -16.72
CA LEU A 84 -6.88 7.68 -16.30
C LEU A 84 -6.03 7.10 -17.44
N GLN A 85 -4.97 7.80 -17.81
CA GLN A 85 -4.01 7.30 -18.79
C GLN A 85 -2.67 7.14 -18.11
N ALA A 86 -2.27 5.90 -17.86
CA ALA A 86 -0.95 5.57 -17.36
C ALA A 86 0.04 5.76 -18.50
N GLY A 87 1.09 6.58 -18.31
CA GLY A 87 2.04 6.86 -19.36
C GLY A 87 3.32 7.51 -18.84
N VAL A 88 4.36 7.47 -19.67
CA VAL A 88 5.62 8.17 -19.40
C VAL A 88 5.47 9.64 -19.79
N ALA A 89 5.82 10.56 -18.89
CA ALA A 89 5.75 11.99 -19.11
C ALA A 89 6.99 12.71 -18.53
N ASP A 90 7.24 13.91 -19.03
CA ASP A 90 8.22 14.83 -18.44
C ASP A 90 7.48 15.69 -17.39
N VAL A 91 7.97 15.70 -16.15
CA VAL A 91 7.37 16.36 -14.99
C VAL A 91 8.37 17.38 -14.43
N ASP A 92 7.93 18.62 -14.21
CA ASP A 92 8.76 19.68 -13.66
C ASP A 92 8.68 19.75 -12.13
N LEU A 93 9.75 19.34 -11.45
CA LEU A 93 9.90 19.39 -9.99
C LEU A 93 10.69 20.65 -9.58
N ALA A 94 10.11 21.82 -9.80
CA ALA A 94 10.68 23.13 -9.49
C ALA A 94 11.96 23.49 -10.27
N GLY A 95 11.89 23.40 -11.59
CA GLY A 95 13.00 23.64 -12.52
C GLY A 95 13.85 22.40 -12.80
N ARG A 96 13.58 21.29 -12.11
CA ARG A 96 14.18 19.98 -12.39
C ARG A 96 13.15 19.12 -13.13
N VAL A 97 13.25 19.11 -14.45
CA VAL A 97 12.43 18.24 -15.29
C VAL A 97 12.94 16.80 -15.20
N VAL A 98 12.06 15.88 -14.78
CA VAL A 98 12.32 14.44 -14.71
C VAL A 98 11.40 13.69 -15.65
N ARG A 99 11.87 12.59 -16.23
CA ARG A 99 11.07 11.69 -17.05
C ARG A 99 10.59 10.53 -16.20
N THR A 100 9.29 10.45 -15.94
CA THR A 100 8.69 9.55 -14.96
C THR A 100 7.32 9.05 -15.42
N TRP A 101 6.62 8.27 -14.59
CA TRP A 101 5.31 7.70 -14.91
C TRP A 101 4.21 8.51 -14.24
N THR A 102 3.09 8.70 -14.93
CA THR A 102 2.00 9.56 -14.44
C THR A 102 0.65 9.01 -14.87
N TYR A 103 -0.41 9.42 -14.16
CA TYR A 103 -1.76 9.44 -14.71
C TYR A 103 -2.12 10.87 -15.15
N GLY A 104 -1.83 11.22 -16.39
CA GLY A 104 -2.21 12.51 -16.96
C GLY A 104 -1.15 13.62 -16.94
N GLY A 105 0.14 13.28 -16.82
CA GLY A 105 1.26 14.18 -17.13
C GLY A 105 1.79 15.03 -15.97
N GLU A 106 1.17 14.95 -14.79
CA GLU A 106 1.59 15.65 -13.57
C GLU A 106 2.18 14.66 -12.55
N ALA A 107 2.99 15.17 -11.60
CA ALA A 107 3.62 14.36 -10.54
C ALA A 107 2.59 13.64 -9.63
N VAL A 108 1.43 14.26 -9.43
CA VAL A 108 0.30 13.67 -8.70
C VAL A 108 -0.90 13.72 -9.63
N ALA A 109 -1.57 12.58 -9.77
CA ALA A 109 -2.75 12.49 -10.63
C ALA A 109 -3.92 13.34 -10.08
N PRO A 110 -4.90 13.69 -10.93
CA PRO A 110 -6.05 14.49 -10.50
C PRO A 110 -6.77 13.89 -9.30
N THR A 111 -7.13 14.73 -8.33
CA THR A 111 -8.04 14.28 -7.26
C THR A 111 -9.40 13.94 -7.86
N LEU A 112 -9.82 12.68 -7.72
CA LEU A 112 -11.14 12.23 -8.12
C LEU A 112 -12.12 12.51 -6.97
N ARG A 113 -13.26 13.15 -7.26
CA ARG A 113 -14.30 13.44 -6.27
C ARG A 113 -15.64 12.89 -6.72
N LEU A 114 -16.35 12.23 -5.82
CA LEU A 114 -17.66 11.63 -6.03
C LEU A 114 -18.45 11.62 -4.72
N GLY A 115 -19.76 11.39 -4.77
CA GLY A 115 -20.56 11.22 -3.54
C GLY A 115 -20.61 9.77 -3.06
N LYS A 116 -20.85 9.59 -1.76
CA LYS A 116 -21.22 8.30 -1.17
C LYS A 116 -22.33 7.61 -1.97
N GLY A 117 -22.12 6.34 -2.31
CA GLY A 117 -23.05 5.52 -3.07
C GLY A 117 -23.07 5.78 -4.58
N ASP A 118 -22.28 6.72 -5.11
CA ASP A 118 -22.13 6.89 -6.55
C ASP A 118 -21.44 5.65 -7.16
N ARG A 119 -21.82 5.31 -8.40
CA ARG A 119 -21.14 4.26 -9.17
C ARG A 119 -19.98 4.87 -9.95
N VAL A 120 -18.76 4.49 -9.61
CA VAL A 120 -17.55 4.81 -10.36
C VAL A 120 -17.58 4.07 -11.69
N GLN A 121 -17.28 4.82 -12.77
CA GLN A 121 -17.05 4.31 -14.13
C GLN A 121 -15.69 4.83 -14.59
N ALA A 122 -14.61 4.14 -14.23
CA ALA A 122 -13.25 4.60 -14.49
C ALA A 122 -12.58 3.78 -15.59
N ARG A 123 -12.32 4.41 -16.75
CA ARG A 123 -11.51 3.80 -17.81
C ARG A 123 -10.03 4.07 -17.56
N VAL A 124 -9.25 3.00 -17.45
CA VAL A 124 -7.78 3.09 -17.36
C VAL A 124 -7.18 2.61 -18.67
N ALA A 125 -6.39 3.47 -19.32
CA ALA A 125 -5.60 3.14 -20.50
C ALA A 125 -4.12 3.02 -20.13
N ASN A 126 -3.46 1.96 -20.61
CA ASN A 126 -2.05 1.71 -20.35
C ASN A 126 -1.19 2.06 -21.57
N ALA A 127 -0.43 3.15 -21.48
CA ALA A 127 0.59 3.56 -22.45
C ALA A 127 2.02 3.45 -21.86
N LEU A 128 2.21 2.67 -20.80
CA LEU A 128 3.51 2.35 -20.20
C LEU A 128 4.22 1.26 -20.99
N PRO A 129 5.54 1.10 -20.82
CA PRO A 129 6.29 0.00 -21.42
C PRO A 129 6.00 -1.38 -20.78
N GLU A 130 5.18 -1.45 -19.73
CA GLU A 130 4.83 -2.68 -19.03
C GLU A 130 3.37 -2.72 -18.59
N ALA A 131 2.92 -3.90 -18.11
CA ALA A 131 1.56 -4.08 -17.62
C ALA A 131 1.34 -3.30 -16.32
N THR A 132 0.12 -2.79 -16.13
CA THR A 132 -0.25 -1.99 -14.96
C THR A 132 -1.61 -2.39 -14.41
N THR A 133 -1.96 -1.84 -13.27
CA THR A 133 -3.28 -1.97 -12.62
C THR A 133 -3.58 -0.68 -11.86
N VAL A 134 -4.79 -0.53 -11.33
CA VAL A 134 -5.15 0.55 -10.40
C VAL A 134 -5.88 -0.06 -9.23
N HIS A 135 -5.30 0.04 -8.04
CA HIS A 135 -5.97 -0.26 -6.78
C HIS A 135 -6.65 0.99 -6.21
N TRP A 136 -7.81 0.79 -5.61
CA TRP A 136 -8.66 1.83 -5.02
C TRP A 136 -8.58 1.74 -3.50
N HIS A 137 -7.48 2.24 -2.97
CA HIS A 137 -7.10 2.07 -1.57
C HIS A 137 -8.15 2.59 -0.60
N GLY A 138 -8.57 1.70 0.31
CA GLY A 138 -9.55 2.00 1.37
C GLY A 138 -11.01 1.89 0.94
N VAL A 139 -11.30 1.63 -0.35
CA VAL A 139 -12.68 1.52 -0.84
C VAL A 139 -13.16 0.07 -0.77
N ARG A 140 -14.27 -0.18 -0.06
CA ARG A 140 -14.90 -1.51 0.04
C ARG A 140 -15.69 -1.88 -1.23
N ILE A 141 -14.96 -2.21 -2.29
CA ILE A 141 -15.49 -2.46 -3.64
C ILE A 141 -15.73 -3.94 -3.92
N ARG A 142 -16.27 -4.25 -5.10
CA ARG A 142 -16.38 -5.63 -5.60
C ARG A 142 -15.00 -6.18 -5.97
N ASN A 143 -14.78 -7.47 -5.74
CA ASN A 143 -13.45 -8.06 -5.77
C ASN A 143 -12.79 -8.00 -7.15
N ASP A 144 -13.48 -8.32 -8.24
CA ASP A 144 -12.98 -8.23 -9.61
C ASP A 144 -12.70 -6.79 -10.13
N MET A 145 -12.86 -5.77 -9.30
CA MET A 145 -12.49 -4.37 -9.60
C MET A 145 -11.42 -3.82 -8.66
N ASP A 146 -10.82 -4.67 -7.84
CA ASP A 146 -9.91 -4.25 -6.77
C ASP A 146 -8.55 -3.75 -7.25
N GLY A 147 -8.05 -4.20 -8.40
CA GLY A 147 -6.75 -3.75 -8.93
C GLY A 147 -5.56 -4.62 -8.57
N ALA A 148 -5.66 -5.51 -7.59
CA ALA A 148 -4.56 -6.41 -7.19
C ALA A 148 -4.33 -7.58 -8.16
N ALA A 149 -3.60 -7.38 -9.27
CA ALA A 149 -3.25 -8.48 -10.17
C ALA A 149 -2.14 -9.40 -9.61
N PRO A 150 -2.17 -10.73 -9.86
CA PRO A 150 -3.22 -11.49 -10.54
C PRO A 150 -4.32 -11.99 -9.57
N VAL A 151 -4.37 -11.48 -8.34
CA VAL A 151 -5.25 -11.97 -7.28
C VAL A 151 -6.72 -11.71 -7.62
N THR A 152 -7.04 -10.47 -7.97
CA THR A 152 -8.42 -10.01 -8.14
C THR A 152 -8.80 -9.79 -9.61
N GLN A 153 -7.82 -9.51 -10.45
CA GLN A 153 -8.00 -9.30 -11.88
C GLN A 153 -6.74 -9.65 -12.68
N GLU A 154 -6.88 -9.71 -14.00
CA GLU A 154 -5.73 -9.69 -14.91
C GLU A 154 -5.14 -8.27 -15.00
N ALA A 155 -3.82 -8.20 -15.19
CA ALA A 155 -3.14 -6.92 -15.40
C ALA A 155 -3.53 -6.29 -16.75
N ILE A 156 -3.58 -4.95 -16.79
CA ILE A 156 -3.80 -4.19 -18.02
C ILE A 156 -2.51 -4.26 -18.84
N GLY A 157 -2.51 -5.04 -19.92
CA GLY A 157 -1.36 -5.13 -20.81
C GLY A 157 -0.99 -3.80 -21.47
N VAL A 158 0.22 -3.73 -22.05
CA VAL A 158 0.68 -2.58 -22.84
C VAL A 158 -0.32 -2.28 -23.96
N ASP A 159 -0.64 -1.01 -24.18
CA ASP A 159 -1.68 -0.50 -25.09
C ASP A 159 -3.10 -1.00 -24.78
N GLY A 160 -3.28 -1.66 -23.63
CA GLY A 160 -4.54 -2.19 -23.15
C GLY A 160 -5.40 -1.15 -22.44
N THR A 161 -6.65 -1.54 -22.19
CA THR A 161 -7.59 -0.75 -21.38
C THR A 161 -8.35 -1.67 -20.43
N PHE A 162 -8.82 -1.11 -19.31
CA PHE A 162 -9.74 -1.77 -18.38
C PHE A 162 -10.76 -0.75 -17.87
N ASP A 163 -12.02 -1.18 -17.77
CA ASP A 163 -13.11 -0.35 -17.27
C ASP A 163 -13.49 -0.82 -15.87
N TYR A 164 -13.11 -0.05 -14.86
CA TYR A 164 -13.51 -0.27 -13.47
C TYR A 164 -14.95 0.22 -13.26
N SER A 165 -15.79 -0.63 -12.67
CA SER A 165 -17.19 -0.32 -12.39
C SER A 165 -17.60 -0.83 -11.02
N PHE A 166 -17.78 0.07 -10.06
CA PHE A 166 -18.14 -0.27 -8.68
C PHE A 166 -18.87 0.87 -7.97
N VAL A 167 -19.69 0.56 -6.98
CA VAL A 167 -20.25 1.55 -6.05
C VAL A 167 -19.23 1.86 -4.95
N ALA A 168 -19.01 3.14 -4.64
CA ALA A 168 -18.19 3.58 -3.51
C ALA A 168 -19.08 3.76 -2.26
N PRO A 169 -19.10 2.81 -1.30
CA PRO A 169 -20.11 2.81 -0.25
C PRO A 169 -19.77 3.72 0.94
N ASP A 170 -18.49 3.94 1.19
CA ASP A 170 -17.99 4.61 2.40
C ASP A 170 -17.47 6.01 2.04
N PRO A 171 -18.00 7.08 2.66
CA PRO A 171 -17.43 8.41 2.50
C PRO A 171 -16.05 8.49 3.15
N GLY A 172 -15.28 9.50 2.79
CA GLY A 172 -13.99 9.79 3.40
C GLY A 172 -12.87 10.07 2.40
N THR A 173 -11.67 10.19 2.95
CA THR A 173 -10.42 10.41 2.20
C THR A 173 -9.78 9.06 1.87
N HIS A 174 -9.75 8.75 0.58
CA HIS A 174 -9.17 7.56 -0.03
C HIS A 174 -8.10 7.99 -1.04
N TRP A 175 -7.51 7.03 -1.72
CA TRP A 175 -6.57 7.30 -2.81
C TRP A 175 -6.53 6.10 -3.77
N TYR A 176 -5.85 6.27 -4.89
CA TYR A 176 -5.67 5.21 -5.87
C TYR A 176 -4.22 5.20 -6.33
N HIS A 177 -3.68 4.03 -6.61
CA HIS A 177 -2.31 3.87 -7.06
C HIS A 177 -2.16 2.62 -7.93
N SER A 178 -1.07 2.56 -8.70
CA SER A 178 -0.71 1.31 -9.36
C SER A 178 -0.39 0.24 -8.32
N HIS A 179 -0.92 -0.96 -8.55
CA HIS A 179 -0.67 -2.13 -7.71
C HIS A 179 0.21 -3.17 -8.46
N SER A 180 1.05 -2.67 -9.35
CA SER A 180 2.00 -3.45 -10.15
C SER A 180 3.43 -3.04 -9.81
N GLY A 181 4.18 -3.89 -9.12
CA GLY A 181 5.58 -3.62 -8.77
C GLY A 181 5.77 -2.31 -8.02
N LEU A 182 6.88 -1.61 -8.29
CA LEU A 182 7.19 -0.30 -7.73
C LEU A 182 6.63 0.88 -8.56
N GLN A 183 5.59 0.66 -9.36
CA GLN A 183 5.06 1.69 -10.25
C GLN A 183 4.45 2.88 -9.51
N ALA A 184 3.90 2.68 -8.30
CA ALA A 184 3.44 3.79 -7.48
C ALA A 184 4.59 4.75 -7.15
N ASP A 185 5.76 4.24 -6.76
CA ASP A 185 7.01 5.00 -6.49
C ASP A 185 7.62 5.65 -7.76
N ARG A 186 7.06 5.37 -8.94
CA ARG A 186 7.38 6.07 -10.20
C ARG A 186 6.44 7.24 -10.50
N GLY A 187 5.40 7.46 -9.68
CA GLY A 187 4.41 8.53 -9.84
C GLY A 187 3.01 8.09 -10.26
N LEU A 188 2.68 6.79 -10.19
CA LEU A 188 1.34 6.30 -10.50
C LEU A 188 0.42 6.27 -9.28
N PHE A 189 -0.01 7.44 -8.82
CA PHE A 189 -1.00 7.58 -7.75
C PHE A 189 -1.77 8.91 -7.81
N GLY A 190 -2.91 8.97 -7.12
CA GLY A 190 -3.72 10.17 -6.93
C GLY A 190 -4.72 10.03 -5.79
N ALA A 191 -5.30 11.15 -5.35
CA ALA A 191 -6.28 11.13 -4.26
C ALA A 191 -7.71 10.84 -4.76
N LEU A 192 -8.51 10.22 -3.89
CA LEU A 192 -9.94 9.95 -4.11
C LEU A 192 -10.73 10.46 -2.91
N VAL A 193 -11.68 11.36 -3.13
CA VAL A 193 -12.57 11.84 -2.06
C VAL A 193 -13.99 11.39 -2.34
N VAL A 194 -14.55 10.63 -1.41
CA VAL A 194 -15.96 10.25 -1.41
C VAL A 194 -16.70 11.18 -0.43
N GLU A 195 -17.48 12.11 -0.96
CA GLU A 195 -18.20 13.12 -0.17
C GLU A 195 -19.28 12.47 0.71
N ASP A 196 -19.31 12.88 1.98
CA ASP A 196 -20.40 12.53 2.88
C ASP A 196 -21.52 13.60 2.79
N PRO A 197 -22.73 13.27 2.31
CA PRO A 197 -23.85 14.20 2.37
C PRO A 197 -24.26 14.52 3.82
N ASP A 198 -23.87 13.69 4.79
CA ASP A 198 -24.20 13.83 6.20
C ASP A 198 -22.97 14.25 7.04
N ASP A 199 -21.96 14.90 6.44
CA ASP A 199 -20.74 15.34 7.14
C ASP A 199 -21.07 16.21 8.36
N THR A 200 -20.68 15.73 9.55
CA THR A 200 -20.87 16.44 10.83
C THR A 200 -19.58 16.96 11.44
N THR A 201 -18.44 16.86 10.74
CA THR A 201 -17.14 17.35 11.21
C THR A 201 -17.13 18.86 11.46
N GLY A 202 -18.00 19.60 10.78
CA GLY A 202 -18.12 21.05 10.86
C GLY A 202 -17.01 21.79 10.11
N ALA A 203 -16.45 21.15 9.07
CA ALA A 203 -15.58 21.81 8.11
C ALA A 203 -16.39 22.78 7.22
N ASP A 204 -15.82 23.94 6.93
CA ASP A 204 -16.39 24.93 6.01
C ASP A 204 -15.86 24.77 4.58
N ALA A 205 -14.68 24.17 4.44
CA ALA A 205 -14.05 23.77 3.17
C ALA A 205 -13.00 22.68 3.45
N ASP A 206 -12.52 22.05 2.38
CA ASP A 206 -11.38 21.15 2.45
C ASP A 206 -10.30 21.43 1.40
N ALA A 207 -9.09 20.95 1.70
CA ALA A 207 -7.97 20.88 0.77
C ALA A 207 -7.28 19.52 0.92
N VAL A 208 -6.90 18.92 -0.21
CA VAL A 208 -6.19 17.64 -0.24
C VAL A 208 -4.69 17.88 -0.30
N LEU A 209 -3.95 17.18 0.55
CA LEU A 209 -2.50 17.18 0.62
C LEU A 209 -1.98 15.75 0.42
N VAL A 210 -1.43 15.46 -0.75
CA VAL A 210 -0.75 14.20 -1.05
C VAL A 210 0.73 14.38 -0.78
N ILE A 211 1.24 13.71 0.24
CA ILE A 211 2.65 13.72 0.63
C ILE A 211 3.33 12.51 0.00
N ASP A 212 4.53 12.71 -0.53
CA ASP A 212 5.26 11.67 -1.26
C ASP A 212 6.79 11.79 -1.10
N ASP A 213 7.48 10.65 -1.15
CA ASP A 213 8.93 10.54 -1.29
C ASP A 213 9.30 10.19 -2.73
N TRP A 214 10.22 10.92 -3.36
CA TRP A 214 10.41 10.84 -4.81
C TRP A 214 11.84 10.45 -5.18
N VAL A 215 12.00 9.38 -5.95
CA VAL A 215 13.30 8.93 -6.46
C VAL A 215 13.39 8.87 -7.99
N ASP A 216 12.30 8.53 -8.70
CA ASP A 216 12.37 8.24 -10.13
C ASP A 216 12.78 9.48 -10.95
N GLY A 217 13.72 9.29 -11.87
CA GLY A 217 14.32 10.38 -12.63
C GLY A 217 15.25 11.32 -11.84
N LEU A 218 15.49 11.08 -10.54
CA LEU A 218 16.40 11.87 -9.70
C LEU A 218 17.79 11.26 -9.50
N GLY A 219 18.12 10.21 -10.25
CA GLY A 219 19.47 9.60 -10.30
C GLY A 219 19.50 8.09 -10.02
N ALA A 220 18.37 7.53 -9.60
CA ALA A 220 18.08 6.10 -9.53
C ALA A 220 16.62 5.86 -9.90
N THR A 221 16.24 4.61 -10.16
CA THR A 221 14.83 4.20 -10.23
C THR A 221 14.45 3.41 -8.97
N PRO A 222 13.16 3.28 -8.64
CA PRO A 222 12.71 2.42 -7.53
C PRO A 222 13.27 0.99 -7.64
N ASP A 223 13.30 0.40 -8.84
CA ASP A 223 13.86 -0.94 -9.04
C ASP A 223 15.37 -1.04 -8.77
N GLU A 224 16.15 0.01 -9.06
CA GLU A 224 17.58 0.05 -8.72
C GLU A 224 17.77 0.17 -7.20
N VAL A 225 16.87 0.87 -6.51
CA VAL A 225 16.84 0.96 -5.05
C VAL A 225 16.51 -0.41 -4.43
N LEU A 226 15.49 -1.11 -4.92
CA LEU A 226 15.18 -2.47 -4.49
C LEU A 226 16.35 -3.43 -4.71
N ALA A 227 17.04 -3.32 -5.85
CA ALA A 227 18.25 -4.09 -6.10
C ALA A 227 19.37 -3.77 -5.10
N ALA A 228 19.51 -2.49 -4.71
CA ALA A 228 20.50 -2.03 -3.73
C ALA A 228 20.18 -2.48 -2.31
N LEU A 229 18.90 -2.57 -1.95
CA LEU A 229 18.41 -3.16 -0.70
C LEU A 229 18.69 -4.67 -0.64
N ASN A 230 18.68 -5.34 -1.80
CA ASN A 230 18.84 -6.78 -1.90
C ASN A 230 20.00 -7.25 -2.80
N PRO A 231 21.26 -6.82 -2.51
CA PRO A 231 22.39 -7.02 -3.43
C PRO A 231 22.77 -8.49 -3.60
N ALA A 232 22.50 -9.33 -2.58
CA ALA A 232 22.78 -10.76 -2.61
C ALA A 232 21.82 -11.56 -3.51
N LEU A 233 20.64 -11.03 -3.82
CA LEU A 233 19.69 -11.64 -4.77
C LEU A 233 19.84 -11.03 -6.18
N ALA A 234 20.30 -9.78 -6.30
CA ALA A 234 20.63 -9.16 -7.59
C ALA A 234 21.96 -9.68 -8.19
N GLY A 235 22.92 -10.08 -7.35
CA GLY A 235 24.19 -10.67 -7.78
C GLY A 235 24.10 -12.19 -7.98
N GLY A 236 23.60 -12.64 -9.12
CA GLY A 236 23.63 -14.06 -9.49
C GLY A 236 25.05 -14.64 -9.40
N HIS A 237 25.23 -15.69 -8.61
CA HIS A 237 26.47 -16.47 -8.61
C HIS A 237 26.80 -16.95 -10.04
N HIS A 238 27.96 -16.53 -10.57
CA HIS A 238 28.58 -17.14 -11.74
C HIS A 238 29.00 -18.59 -11.43
N GLY A 239 28.05 -19.51 -11.48
CA GLY A 239 28.31 -20.94 -11.56
C GLY A 239 28.55 -21.33 -13.02
N HIS A 240 29.73 -21.85 -13.33
CA HIS A 240 30.09 -22.36 -14.65
C HIS A 240 29.10 -23.45 -15.10
N GLY A 241 28.40 -23.24 -16.24
CA GLY A 241 27.66 -24.33 -16.88
C GLY A 241 26.59 -23.94 -17.91
N ALA A 242 26.98 -24.06 -19.19
CA ALA A 242 26.18 -24.37 -20.39
C ALA A 242 25.00 -23.46 -20.81
N GLU A 243 25.20 -22.85 -21.98
CA GLU A 243 24.27 -22.07 -22.80
C GLU A 243 23.02 -22.84 -23.23
N THR A 244 21.85 -22.20 -23.09
CA THR A 244 20.72 -22.38 -24.02
C THR A 244 20.02 -21.02 -24.23
N PRO A 245 19.70 -20.61 -25.47
CA PRO A 245 19.03 -19.34 -25.72
C PRO A 245 17.51 -19.50 -25.54
N ALA A 246 17.03 -19.17 -24.35
CA ALA A 246 15.63 -18.81 -24.12
C ALA A 246 15.54 -17.29 -23.99
N ALA A 247 14.43 -16.69 -24.45
CA ALA A 247 14.18 -15.24 -24.43
C ALA A 247 14.80 -14.59 -23.20
N THR A 248 15.70 -13.63 -23.41
CA THR A 248 16.38 -12.89 -22.34
C THR A 248 15.32 -12.38 -21.37
N PRO A 249 15.33 -12.85 -20.11
CA PRO A 249 14.68 -12.10 -19.05
C PRO A 249 15.26 -10.69 -19.12
N ALA A 250 14.44 -9.65 -18.94
CA ALA A 250 15.00 -8.34 -18.64
C ALA A 250 16.02 -8.55 -17.52
N ALA A 251 17.27 -8.12 -17.73
CA ALA A 251 18.29 -8.27 -16.71
C ALA A 251 17.77 -7.61 -15.43
N ALA A 252 17.87 -8.29 -14.28
CA ALA A 252 17.55 -7.67 -13.02
C ALA A 252 18.34 -6.35 -12.92
N PRO A 253 17.71 -5.24 -12.52
CA PRO A 253 18.39 -3.96 -12.46
C PRO A 253 19.60 -4.08 -11.54
N THR A 254 20.75 -3.61 -12.02
CA THR A 254 21.96 -3.53 -11.19
C THR A 254 21.87 -2.28 -10.31
N PRO A 255 22.20 -2.35 -9.01
CA PRO A 255 22.23 -1.17 -8.15
C PRO A 255 23.12 -0.08 -8.76
N SER A 256 22.56 1.11 -8.97
CA SER A 256 23.39 2.28 -9.28
C SER A 256 24.17 2.71 -8.04
N ALA A 257 25.30 3.40 -8.22
CA ALA A 257 26.05 3.95 -7.09
C ALA A 257 25.20 4.93 -6.27
N THR A 258 24.28 5.64 -6.93
CA THR A 258 23.27 6.50 -6.32
C THR A 258 22.33 5.70 -5.41
N ALA A 259 21.73 4.61 -5.92
CA ALA A 259 20.84 3.75 -5.14
C ALA A 259 21.56 3.14 -3.93
N ALA A 260 22.79 2.66 -4.10
CA ALA A 260 23.59 2.12 -3.00
C ALA A 260 23.88 3.17 -1.91
N ALA A 261 24.17 4.42 -2.30
CA ALA A 261 24.38 5.51 -1.35
C ALA A 261 23.10 5.89 -0.59
N MET A 262 21.94 5.87 -1.27
CA MET A 262 20.64 6.14 -0.65
C MET A 262 20.30 5.11 0.42
N VAL A 263 20.52 3.82 0.14
CA VAL A 263 20.30 2.73 1.10
C VAL A 263 21.27 2.82 2.28
N ALA A 264 22.55 3.09 2.02
CA ALA A 264 23.56 3.20 3.09
C ALA A 264 23.30 4.37 4.07
N GLY A 265 22.62 5.42 3.61
CA GLY A 265 22.34 6.63 4.39
C GLY A 265 20.89 6.82 4.82
N GLY A 266 19.99 5.88 4.52
CA GLY A 266 18.54 6.07 4.65
C GLY A 266 17.97 5.91 6.05
N HIS A 267 18.69 5.24 6.95
CA HIS A 267 18.18 4.94 8.28
C HIS A 267 17.85 6.20 9.09
N GLY A 268 16.64 6.24 9.64
CA GLY A 268 16.22 7.19 10.67
C GLY A 268 15.87 6.42 11.95
N ASP A 269 15.64 7.16 13.04
CA ASP A 269 15.29 6.59 14.33
C ASP A 269 14.16 7.38 14.98
N SER A 270 13.10 6.68 15.39
CA SER A 270 11.91 7.29 15.99
C SER A 270 11.45 6.50 17.20
N VAL A 271 11.34 7.21 18.33
CA VAL A 271 10.74 6.66 19.54
C VAL A 271 9.27 6.26 19.33
N PRO A 272 8.40 7.11 18.74
CA PRO A 272 7.03 6.72 18.39
C PRO A 272 6.90 5.46 17.52
N LEU A 273 7.84 5.24 16.59
CA LEU A 273 7.84 4.07 15.69
C LEU A 273 8.69 2.90 16.22
N GLY A 274 9.23 3.02 17.42
CA GLY A 274 9.94 1.94 18.11
C GLY A 274 11.34 1.61 17.58
N GLY A 275 11.96 2.51 16.80
CA GLY A 275 13.32 2.34 16.29
C GLY A 275 13.47 2.82 14.85
N MET A 276 14.11 1.98 14.02
CA MET A 276 14.44 2.31 12.63
C MET A 276 13.18 2.63 11.81
N THR A 277 13.20 3.77 11.11
CA THR A 277 12.01 4.31 10.43
C THR A 277 11.93 3.99 8.94
N GLN A 278 13.04 3.96 8.21
CA GLN A 278 13.10 3.64 6.78
C GLN A 278 14.49 3.12 6.37
N HIS A 279 14.58 2.52 5.18
CA HIS A 279 15.83 2.07 4.58
C HIS A 279 16.42 3.04 3.56
N VAL A 280 15.60 3.86 2.91
CA VAL A 280 16.04 4.67 1.76
C VAL A 280 16.10 6.15 2.13
N SER A 281 17.22 6.80 1.83
CA SER A 281 17.34 8.28 1.87
C SER A 281 16.83 8.85 0.54
N TYR A 282 15.53 9.14 0.47
CA TYR A 282 14.94 9.72 -0.73
C TYR A 282 15.55 11.10 -1.06
N PRO A 283 15.83 11.39 -2.33
CA PRO A 283 16.49 12.65 -2.73
C PRO A 283 15.54 13.85 -2.73
N MET A 284 14.22 13.62 -2.71
CA MET A 284 13.21 14.67 -2.72
C MET A 284 11.94 14.19 -2.01
N HIS A 285 11.25 15.14 -1.38
CA HIS A 285 9.94 14.95 -0.78
C HIS A 285 8.99 16.02 -1.34
N LEU A 286 7.73 15.65 -1.56
CA LEU A 286 6.75 16.47 -2.28
C LEU A 286 5.46 16.59 -1.48
N ILE A 287 4.78 17.73 -1.61
CA ILE A 287 3.36 17.89 -1.25
C ILE A 287 2.63 18.32 -2.52
N ASN A 288 1.61 17.55 -2.94
CA ASN A 288 0.88 17.75 -4.18
C ASN A 288 1.81 17.86 -5.41
N GLY A 289 2.86 17.03 -5.44
CA GLY A 289 3.82 16.99 -6.55
C GLY A 289 4.81 18.15 -6.59
N ARG A 290 4.87 18.96 -5.53
CA ARG A 290 5.68 20.18 -5.47
C ARG A 290 6.69 20.12 -4.32
N PRO A 291 7.97 20.46 -4.56
CA PRO A 291 8.96 20.59 -3.49
C PRO A 291 8.83 21.95 -2.79
N THR A 292 9.47 22.11 -1.62
CA THR A 292 9.48 23.36 -0.83
C THR A 292 9.94 24.59 -1.62
N ALA A 293 10.78 24.41 -2.64
CA ALA A 293 11.29 25.50 -3.48
C ALA A 293 10.24 26.10 -4.43
N ASP A 294 9.17 25.35 -4.76
CA ASP A 294 8.06 25.79 -5.59
C ASP A 294 6.75 25.22 -5.04
N PRO A 295 6.34 25.64 -3.82
CA PRO A 295 5.26 25.00 -3.10
C PRO A 295 3.91 25.28 -3.75
N ALA A 296 3.02 24.29 -3.72
CA ALA A 296 1.59 24.57 -3.88
C ALA A 296 1.12 25.55 -2.78
N VAL A 297 -0.01 26.22 -3.00
CA VAL A 297 -0.59 27.14 -2.02
C VAL A 297 -2.03 26.75 -1.75
N VAL A 298 -2.33 26.47 -0.49
CA VAL A 298 -3.68 26.30 0.04
C VAL A 298 -4.19 27.65 0.50
N GLU A 299 -5.26 28.14 -0.12
CA GLU A 299 -5.89 29.41 0.24
C GLU A 299 -7.22 29.17 0.95
N ALA A 300 -7.41 29.81 2.10
CA ALA A 300 -8.65 29.73 2.88
C ALA A 300 -8.95 31.04 3.61
N ALA A 301 -10.23 31.31 3.90
CA ALA A 301 -10.64 32.56 4.54
C ALA A 301 -10.29 32.57 6.04
N VAL A 302 -10.03 33.77 6.60
CA VAL A 302 -9.84 33.95 8.04
C VAL A 302 -11.06 33.43 8.82
N GLY A 303 -10.83 32.65 9.87
CA GLY A 303 -11.86 32.08 10.73
C GLY A 303 -12.52 30.82 10.18
N GLN A 304 -12.25 30.45 8.93
CA GLN A 304 -12.76 29.24 8.31
C GLN A 304 -12.18 27.99 9.01
N ARG A 305 -13.01 26.99 9.28
CA ARG A 305 -12.58 25.65 9.70
C ARG A 305 -12.22 24.84 8.46
N LEU A 306 -10.94 24.87 8.11
CA LEU A 306 -10.42 24.15 6.94
C LEU A 306 -10.09 22.71 7.31
N ARG A 307 -10.65 21.74 6.58
CA ARG A 307 -10.28 20.32 6.64
C ARG A 307 -9.10 20.07 5.70
N LEU A 308 -7.94 19.74 6.26
CA LEU A 308 -6.80 19.26 5.50
C LEU A 308 -6.91 17.73 5.43
N ARG A 309 -7.10 17.20 4.21
CA ARG A 309 -7.17 15.77 3.92
C ARG A 309 -5.78 15.29 3.52
N ILE A 310 -5.06 14.69 4.46
CA ILE A 310 -3.67 14.31 4.28
C ILE A 310 -3.61 12.85 3.85
N VAL A 311 -2.91 12.59 2.74
CA VAL A 311 -2.63 11.25 2.21
C VAL A 311 -1.13 11.04 2.21
N ASN A 312 -0.64 10.02 2.90
CA ASN A 312 0.76 9.59 2.74
C ASN A 312 0.84 8.56 1.60
N ALA A 313 1.22 9.03 0.41
CA ALA A 313 1.39 8.22 -0.80
C ALA A 313 2.82 7.69 -0.99
N ALA A 314 3.71 8.00 -0.04
CA ALA A 314 5.11 7.58 -0.09
C ALA A 314 5.27 6.06 -0.17
N ALA A 315 6.35 5.64 -0.81
CA ALA A 315 6.74 4.25 -0.95
C ALA A 315 7.28 3.66 0.36
N GLU A 316 8.02 4.44 1.15
CA GLU A 316 8.58 3.95 2.41
C GLU A 316 8.60 5.00 3.56
N THR A 317 8.47 6.28 3.25
CA THR A 317 8.70 7.33 4.24
C THR A 317 7.51 7.59 5.18
N PRO A 318 7.68 7.46 6.51
CA PRO A 318 6.74 8.02 7.48
C PRO A 318 6.94 9.53 7.63
N TYR A 319 5.85 10.29 7.72
CA TYR A 319 5.92 11.73 7.92
C TYR A 319 5.30 12.17 9.24
N ARG A 320 5.99 13.08 9.91
CA ARG A 320 5.42 13.93 10.96
C ARG A 320 4.89 15.21 10.33
N PHE A 321 3.58 15.43 10.46
CA PHE A 321 2.88 16.55 9.84
C PHE A 321 2.43 17.58 10.89
N ALA A 322 2.63 18.87 10.58
CA ALA A 322 2.13 19.97 11.39
C ALA A 322 1.87 21.24 10.57
N VAL A 323 1.10 22.18 11.13
CA VAL A 323 0.78 23.47 10.52
C VAL A 323 1.26 24.59 11.44
N ALA A 324 2.13 25.47 10.93
CA ALA A 324 2.75 26.51 11.73
C ALA A 324 1.72 27.38 12.45
N GLY A 325 1.88 27.47 13.77
CA GLY A 325 1.05 28.17 14.73
C GLY A 325 -0.37 27.63 14.89
N HIS A 326 -0.76 26.52 14.26
CA HIS A 326 -2.10 25.96 14.41
C HIS A 326 -2.04 24.65 15.18
N GLU A 327 -2.92 24.51 16.16
CA GLU A 327 -3.28 23.21 16.72
C GLU A 327 -4.15 22.47 15.69
N LEU A 328 -3.86 21.19 15.47
CA LEU A 328 -4.64 20.30 14.62
C LEU A 328 -5.78 19.72 15.45
N THR A 329 -6.98 19.60 14.87
CA THR A 329 -8.04 18.74 15.42
C THR A 329 -8.25 17.56 14.48
N VAL A 330 -7.78 16.37 14.85
CA VAL A 330 -7.96 15.15 14.06
C VAL A 330 -9.42 14.71 14.13
N VAL A 331 -10.08 14.58 12.97
CA VAL A 331 -11.51 14.26 12.86
C VAL A 331 -11.83 13.00 12.09
N ALA A 332 -10.92 12.52 11.23
CA ALA A 332 -11.03 11.21 10.62
C ALA A 332 -9.66 10.56 10.37
N LEU A 333 -9.62 9.22 10.38
CA LEU A 333 -8.48 8.40 9.99
C LEU A 333 -8.93 7.35 8.97
N ASP A 334 -8.19 7.20 7.87
CA ASP A 334 -8.50 6.24 6.80
C ASP A 334 -9.95 6.32 6.28
N GLY A 335 -10.51 7.54 6.25
CA GLY A 335 -11.89 7.80 5.84
C GLY A 335 -12.96 7.61 6.91
N PHE A 336 -12.61 7.13 8.11
CA PHE A 336 -13.56 6.93 9.21
C PHE A 336 -13.46 8.02 10.27
N ASP A 337 -14.61 8.53 10.70
CA ASP A 337 -14.69 9.54 11.74
C ASP A 337 -14.16 9.01 13.08
N VAL A 338 -13.46 9.89 13.80
CA VAL A 338 -12.94 9.63 15.14
C VAL A 338 -13.55 10.60 16.14
N GLN A 339 -13.48 10.25 17.42
CA GLN A 339 -13.70 11.25 18.46
C GLN A 339 -12.64 12.35 18.30
N PRO A 340 -13.03 13.63 18.11
CA PRO A 340 -12.07 14.68 17.81
C PRO A 340 -11.01 14.81 18.90
N GLN A 341 -9.75 14.80 18.51
CA GLN A 341 -8.62 15.01 19.41
C GLN A 341 -7.68 16.07 18.85
N THR A 342 -7.21 16.95 19.72
CA THR A 342 -6.27 17.99 19.31
C THR A 342 -4.83 17.50 19.37
N ALA A 343 -3.92 18.11 18.62
CA ALA A 343 -2.49 17.83 18.65
C ALA A 343 -1.69 18.98 18.01
N ASP A 344 -0.40 19.07 18.31
CA ASP A 344 0.49 19.95 17.55
C ASP A 344 0.96 19.27 16.25
N ALA A 345 1.15 17.95 16.30
CA ALA A 345 1.59 17.15 15.16
C ALA A 345 0.97 15.74 15.17
N ILE A 346 0.95 15.12 14.00
CA ILE A 346 0.58 13.70 13.81
C ILE A 346 1.68 12.97 13.03
N ILE A 347 1.75 11.66 13.17
CA ILE A 347 2.61 10.79 12.34
C ILE A 347 1.70 9.98 11.42
N LEU A 348 2.03 9.94 10.13
CA LEU A 348 1.36 9.10 9.13
C LEU A 348 2.37 8.10 8.56
N GLY A 349 2.05 6.81 8.67
CA GLY A 349 2.69 5.77 7.87
C GLY A 349 2.20 5.78 6.42
N MET A 350 2.89 5.06 5.55
CA MET A 350 2.50 4.88 4.14
C MET A 350 1.07 4.34 4.08
N ALA A 351 0.30 4.76 3.07
CA ALA A 351 -1.13 4.47 2.87
C ALA A 351 -2.11 5.06 3.90
N GLN A 352 -1.65 5.56 5.04
CA GLN A 352 -2.55 6.16 6.03
C GLN A 352 -3.06 7.51 5.54
N ARG A 353 -4.31 7.81 5.90
CA ARG A 353 -4.92 9.11 5.70
C ARG A 353 -5.36 9.69 7.03
N ALA A 354 -5.22 11.00 7.15
CA ALA A 354 -5.77 11.74 8.27
C ALA A 354 -6.48 12.99 7.77
N ASP A 355 -7.68 13.23 8.29
CA ASP A 355 -8.35 14.50 8.10
C ASP A 355 -8.23 15.31 9.39
N VAL A 356 -7.67 16.51 9.28
CA VAL A 356 -7.51 17.43 10.41
C VAL A 356 -8.20 18.75 10.13
N LEU A 357 -8.83 19.33 11.15
CA LEU A 357 -9.36 20.69 11.08
C LEU A 357 -8.33 21.67 11.64
N VAL A 358 -8.18 22.79 10.93
CA VAL A 358 -7.50 23.98 11.41
C VAL A 358 -8.43 25.18 11.31
N THR A 359 -8.50 26.00 12.36
CA THR A 359 -9.20 27.29 12.29
C THR A 359 -8.24 28.33 11.74
N VAL A 360 -8.48 28.75 10.50
CA VAL A 360 -7.52 29.55 9.72
C VAL A 360 -7.32 30.93 10.35
N ARG A 361 -6.08 31.23 10.75
CA ARG A 361 -5.70 32.56 11.26
C ARG A 361 -5.18 33.44 10.15
N SER A 362 -5.41 34.75 10.25
CA SER A 362 -4.89 35.74 9.27
C SER A 362 -3.38 35.61 9.12
N GLY A 363 -2.91 35.52 7.87
CA GLY A 363 -1.50 35.38 7.54
C GLY A 363 -1.20 34.27 6.55
N ALA A 364 0.09 33.97 6.41
CA ALA A 364 0.60 32.84 5.65
C ALA A 364 1.47 31.98 6.56
N TRP A 365 1.26 30.67 6.49
CA TRP A 365 1.74 29.69 7.46
C TRP A 365 2.36 28.51 6.72
N PRO A 366 3.60 28.12 7.04
CA PRO A 366 4.16 26.86 6.57
C PRO A 366 3.31 25.67 7.03
N VAL A 367 3.02 24.76 6.11
CA VAL A 367 2.46 23.43 6.38
C VAL A 367 3.57 22.44 6.08
N VAL A 368 4.04 21.70 7.09
CA VAL A 368 5.30 20.95 7.00
C VAL A 368 5.05 19.47 7.23
N ALA A 369 5.61 18.64 6.36
CA ALA A 369 5.77 17.20 6.54
C ALA A 369 7.27 16.90 6.68
N ARG A 370 7.71 16.56 7.90
CA ARG A 370 9.09 16.16 8.20
C ARG A 370 9.19 14.65 8.16
N VAL A 371 10.26 14.12 7.57
CA VAL A 371 10.57 12.69 7.62
C VAL A 371 10.73 12.28 9.08
N GLU A 372 9.90 11.35 9.54
CA GLU A 372 9.95 10.92 10.94
C GLU A 372 11.28 10.21 11.22
N GLY A 373 11.94 10.63 12.30
CA GLY A 373 13.28 10.13 12.66
C GLY A 373 14.44 10.71 11.84
N ARG A 374 14.19 11.74 11.01
CA ARG A 374 15.22 12.48 10.26
C ARG A 374 14.95 14.00 10.20
N SER A 375 15.84 14.73 9.53
CA SER A 375 15.81 16.19 9.43
C SER A 375 15.16 16.73 8.16
N GLU A 376 15.04 15.87 7.15
CA GLU A 376 14.48 16.18 5.84
C GLU A 376 12.98 16.49 5.96
N SER A 377 12.50 17.37 5.10
CA SER A 377 11.12 17.83 5.14
C SER A 377 10.69 18.40 3.79
N VAL A 378 9.38 18.40 3.57
CA VAL A 378 8.74 19.21 2.53
C VAL A 378 7.72 20.15 3.16
N ALA A 379 7.58 21.36 2.61
CA ALA A 379 6.61 22.34 3.07
C ALA A 379 5.78 22.92 1.92
N THR A 380 4.50 23.14 2.21
CA THR A 380 3.56 23.94 1.41
C THR A 380 3.08 25.14 2.24
N VAL A 381 2.17 25.95 1.68
CA VAL A 381 1.70 27.19 2.32
C VAL A 381 0.20 27.13 2.53
N LEU A 382 -0.25 27.33 3.77
CA LEU A 382 -1.61 27.76 4.06
C LEU A 382 -1.62 29.29 4.15
N ARG A 383 -2.43 29.98 3.36
CA ARG A 383 -2.54 31.44 3.41
C ARG A 383 -3.97 31.93 3.37
N THR A 384 -4.16 33.13 3.92
CA THR A 384 -5.37 33.91 3.70
C THR A 384 -5.23 34.79 2.45
N PRO A 385 -6.31 35.11 1.72
CA PRO A 385 -6.24 35.86 0.46
C PRO A 385 -5.56 37.23 0.57
N ASP A 386 -5.63 37.86 1.74
CA ASP A 386 -5.05 39.16 2.06
C ASP A 386 -3.57 39.08 2.51
N ALA A 387 -3.05 37.87 2.75
CA ALA A 387 -1.70 37.68 3.24
C ALA A 387 -0.66 37.89 2.14
N ARG A 388 0.47 38.53 2.51
CA ARG A 388 1.65 38.57 1.66
C ARG A 388 2.24 37.16 1.56
N PRO A 389 2.74 36.74 0.38
CA PRO A 389 3.48 35.49 0.25
C PRO A 389 4.66 35.42 1.23
N LEU A 390 4.92 34.23 1.74
CA LEU A 390 6.14 33.96 2.51
C LEU A 390 7.35 34.11 1.59
N ARG A 391 8.43 34.71 2.10
CA ARG A 391 9.68 34.88 1.34
C ARG A 391 10.50 33.60 1.30
N GLU A 392 10.47 32.85 2.39
CA GLU A 392 11.17 31.58 2.59
C GLU A 392 10.27 30.66 3.40
N LEU A 393 10.34 29.36 3.13
CA LEU A 393 9.69 28.33 3.93
C LEU A 393 10.73 27.63 4.80
N PRO A 394 10.54 27.60 6.13
CA PRO A 394 11.46 26.91 7.00
C PRO A 394 11.31 25.40 6.85
N ALA A 395 12.42 24.68 6.96
CA ALA A 395 12.43 23.20 7.00
C ALA A 395 11.85 22.62 8.29
N THR A 396 11.71 23.43 9.34
CA THR A 396 11.14 23.00 10.62
C THR A 396 10.30 24.10 11.24
N ILE A 397 9.31 23.70 12.03
CA ILE A 397 8.40 24.55 12.79
C ILE A 397 8.25 23.99 14.20
N ALA A 398 7.87 24.82 15.17
CA ALA A 398 7.86 24.43 16.59
C ALA A 398 6.88 23.29 16.88
N GLU A 399 5.76 23.24 16.15
CA GLU A 399 4.68 22.27 16.33
C GLU A 399 5.15 20.83 16.07
N LEU A 400 6.16 20.63 15.21
CA LEU A 400 6.72 19.30 14.94
C LEU A 400 7.39 18.68 16.19
N ASP A 401 7.79 19.48 17.16
CA ASP A 401 8.41 19.04 18.41
C ASP A 401 7.44 19.17 19.61
N GLY A 402 6.18 19.53 19.35
CA GLY A 402 5.11 19.63 20.33
C GLY A 402 4.47 18.27 20.68
N ARG A 403 3.19 18.30 21.08
CA ARG A 403 2.42 17.09 21.34
C ARG A 403 2.12 16.37 20.01
N VAL A 404 2.78 15.23 19.83
CA VAL A 404 2.47 14.28 18.76
C VAL A 404 1.34 13.36 19.22
N LEU A 405 0.29 13.26 18.42
CA LEU A 405 -0.81 12.33 18.67
C LEU A 405 -0.57 11.01 17.95
N LEU A 406 -0.61 9.91 18.71
CA LEU A 406 -0.42 8.56 18.19
C LEU A 406 -1.77 7.88 17.89
N GLU A 407 -1.79 6.97 16.92
CA GLU A 407 -3.00 6.21 16.57
C GLU A 407 -3.57 5.42 17.76
N SER A 408 -2.74 5.01 18.73
CA SER A 408 -3.18 4.30 19.94
C SER A 408 -4.02 5.17 20.90
N GLU A 409 -3.88 6.49 20.81
CA GLU A 409 -4.64 7.46 21.61
C GLU A 409 -6.03 7.73 21.01
N MET A 410 -6.23 7.41 19.73
CA MET A 410 -7.45 7.71 19.00
C MET A 410 -8.58 6.73 19.31
N ARG A 411 -9.81 7.21 19.20
CA ARG A 411 -11.03 6.41 19.41
C ARG A 411 -12.00 6.62 18.24
N PRO A 412 -12.72 5.58 17.80
CA PRO A 412 -13.70 5.72 16.72
C PRO A 412 -14.86 6.62 17.17
N ALA A 413 -15.46 7.35 16.22
CA ALA A 413 -16.77 7.93 16.45
C ALA A 413 -17.83 6.83 16.59
N ASP A 414 -18.89 7.07 17.36
CA ASP A 414 -19.95 6.07 17.60
C ASP A 414 -20.59 5.56 16.29
N SER A 415 -20.59 6.38 15.24
CA SER A 415 -21.13 6.06 13.91
C SER A 415 -20.37 4.97 13.15
N VAL A 416 -19.11 4.68 13.53
CA VAL A 416 -18.23 3.76 12.80
C VAL A 416 -17.71 2.59 13.66
N VAL A 417 -18.18 2.50 14.91
CA VAL A 417 -17.85 1.39 15.81
C VAL A 417 -18.46 0.09 15.27
N LEU A 418 -17.65 -0.97 15.22
CA LEU A 418 -18.17 -2.31 14.95
C LEU A 418 -18.94 -2.85 16.16
N ASP A 419 -20.00 -3.62 15.89
CA ASP A 419 -20.71 -4.35 16.94
C ASP A 419 -19.75 -5.26 17.73
N THR A 420 -19.94 -5.28 19.05
CA THR A 420 -19.14 -6.12 19.95
C THR A 420 -19.63 -7.56 19.87
N ARG A 421 -18.79 -8.46 19.34
CA ARG A 421 -19.01 -9.91 19.31
C ARG A 421 -17.68 -10.65 19.30
N GLU A 422 -17.67 -11.88 19.80
CA GLU A 422 -16.50 -12.76 19.74
C GLU A 422 -16.15 -13.10 18.28
N PRO A 423 -14.86 -13.27 17.95
CA PRO A 423 -14.47 -13.71 16.61
C PRO A 423 -14.88 -15.16 16.36
N ASP A 424 -15.48 -15.40 15.19
CA ASP A 424 -15.71 -16.74 14.65
C ASP A 424 -14.40 -17.37 14.16
N ARG A 425 -13.45 -16.53 13.72
CA ARG A 425 -12.09 -16.90 13.31
C ARG A 425 -11.08 -16.04 14.05
N ASP A 426 -10.14 -16.68 14.73
CA ASP A 426 -9.04 -16.00 15.42
C ASP A 426 -7.71 -16.56 14.91
N TYR A 427 -7.01 -15.75 14.13
CA TYR A 427 -5.74 -16.10 13.48
C TYR A 427 -4.59 -15.38 14.12
N ARG A 428 -3.42 -16.03 14.12
CA ARG A 428 -2.16 -15.41 14.52
C ARG A 428 -1.12 -15.55 13.43
N ILE A 429 -0.51 -14.43 13.06
CA ILE A 429 0.62 -14.39 12.13
C ILE A 429 1.82 -13.69 12.78
N GLU A 430 3.00 -13.97 12.26
CA GLU A 430 4.25 -13.29 12.63
C GLU A 430 4.75 -12.47 11.46
N LEU A 431 5.05 -11.19 11.68
CA LEU A 431 5.80 -10.37 10.73
C LEU A 431 7.29 -10.65 10.94
N ILE A 432 7.98 -11.07 9.89
CA ILE A 432 9.36 -11.57 9.96
C ILE A 432 10.28 -10.89 8.94
N GLN A 433 11.57 -10.88 9.28
CA GLN A 433 12.66 -10.69 8.33
C GLN A 433 13.46 -12.00 8.25
N ALA A 434 13.64 -12.55 7.05
CA ALA A 434 14.30 -13.85 6.89
C ALA A 434 15.84 -13.69 6.92
N GLY A 435 16.42 -13.89 8.10
CA GLY A 435 17.87 -13.80 8.34
C GLY A 435 18.42 -12.39 8.07
N ASP A 436 19.69 -12.29 7.69
CA ASP A 436 20.35 -11.01 7.40
C ASP A 436 20.04 -10.47 5.99
N ARG A 437 19.05 -11.05 5.29
CA ARG A 437 18.68 -10.66 3.92
C ARG A 437 17.52 -9.68 3.94
N TYR A 438 17.39 -8.91 2.85
CA TYR A 438 16.23 -8.07 2.60
C TYR A 438 15.06 -8.91 2.06
N VAL A 439 14.57 -9.80 2.91
CA VAL A 439 13.43 -10.68 2.64
C VAL A 439 12.45 -10.48 3.78
N TRP A 440 11.32 -9.87 3.46
CA TRP A 440 10.27 -9.53 4.39
C TRP A 440 9.08 -10.45 4.15
N GLY A 441 8.42 -10.88 5.21
CA GLY A 441 7.39 -11.90 5.06
C GLY A 441 6.44 -11.97 6.24
N MET A 442 5.40 -12.77 6.03
CA MET A 442 4.51 -13.24 7.08
C MET A 442 4.74 -14.73 7.29
N SER A 443 4.70 -15.18 8.55
CA SER A 443 4.85 -16.58 8.91
C SER A 443 3.87 -16.99 10.02
N GLY A 444 3.98 -18.23 10.48
CA GLY A 444 3.03 -18.87 11.40
C GLY A 444 2.13 -19.87 10.69
N ASP A 445 1.42 -20.68 11.48
CA ASP A 445 0.59 -21.77 10.95
C ASP A 445 -0.65 -21.26 10.17
N ASP A 446 -1.10 -20.04 10.48
CA ASP A 446 -2.32 -19.46 9.93
C ASP A 446 -2.12 -18.65 8.65
N VAL A 447 -0.90 -18.19 8.32
CA VAL A 447 -0.65 -17.28 7.19
C VAL A 447 -1.15 -17.83 5.85
N GLY A 448 -1.05 -19.15 5.66
CA GLY A 448 -1.54 -19.85 4.46
C GLY A 448 -3.01 -20.28 4.53
N ARG A 449 -3.72 -19.91 5.59
CA ARG A 449 -5.07 -20.37 5.96
C ARG A 449 -5.96 -19.25 6.47
N LEU A 450 -5.70 -18.00 6.07
CA LEU A 450 -6.57 -16.84 6.36
C LEU A 450 -7.86 -16.94 5.55
N VAL A 451 -8.72 -17.89 5.93
CA VAL A 451 -9.99 -18.20 5.26
C VAL A 451 -11.18 -17.77 6.12
N MET A 452 -12.28 -17.40 5.48
CA MET A 452 -13.49 -16.96 6.18
C MET A 452 -14.75 -17.32 5.40
N LYS A 453 -15.87 -17.40 6.11
CA LYS A 453 -17.21 -17.44 5.52
C LYS A 453 -17.86 -16.07 5.61
N GLN A 454 -18.74 -15.78 4.67
CA GLN A 454 -19.50 -14.53 4.70
C GLN A 454 -20.32 -14.42 6.00
N GLY A 455 -20.21 -13.29 6.70
CA GLY A 455 -20.87 -12.98 7.97
C GLY A 455 -20.04 -13.27 9.23
N GLU A 456 -18.92 -14.00 9.12
CA GLU A 456 -18.01 -14.28 10.24
C GLU A 456 -17.31 -12.99 10.73
N ARG A 457 -17.08 -12.88 12.04
CA ARG A 457 -16.12 -11.93 12.62
C ARG A 457 -14.73 -12.59 12.58
N VAL A 458 -13.78 -11.91 11.96
CA VAL A 458 -12.39 -12.38 11.84
C VAL A 458 -11.49 -11.50 12.68
N ARG A 459 -10.65 -12.12 13.51
CA ARG A 459 -9.52 -11.49 14.20
C ARG A 459 -8.22 -11.97 13.58
N ILE A 460 -7.30 -11.06 13.30
CA ILE A 460 -5.91 -11.36 12.93
C ILE A 460 -4.99 -10.66 13.92
N THR A 461 -4.27 -11.45 14.71
CA THR A 461 -3.22 -10.97 15.61
C THR A 461 -1.87 -11.02 14.91
N MET A 462 -1.26 -9.86 14.71
CA MET A 462 0.07 -9.70 14.12
C MET A 462 1.09 -9.59 15.24
N ALA A 463 2.01 -10.55 15.33
CA ALA A 463 3.18 -10.46 16.17
C ALA A 463 4.36 -9.95 15.34
N ASN A 464 4.78 -8.72 15.59
CA ASN A 464 5.92 -8.14 14.88
C ASN A 464 7.22 -8.54 15.57
N THR A 465 7.89 -9.52 14.99
CA THR A 465 9.18 -10.05 15.49
C THR A 465 10.38 -9.34 14.89
N THR A 466 10.17 -8.39 13.98
CA THR A 466 11.25 -7.64 13.32
C THR A 466 11.70 -6.45 14.16
N SER A 467 12.84 -5.85 13.78
CA SER A 467 13.38 -4.66 14.40
C SER A 467 12.77 -3.35 13.89
N MET A 468 11.72 -3.42 13.06
CA MET A 468 11.11 -2.26 12.43
C MET A 468 9.59 -2.32 12.51
N TRP A 469 8.96 -1.16 12.40
CA TRP A 469 7.53 -1.02 12.27
C TRP A 469 7.05 -1.38 10.85
N HIS A 470 5.76 -1.71 10.71
CA HIS A 470 5.13 -2.00 9.41
C HIS A 470 3.72 -1.40 9.34
N PRO A 471 3.38 -0.59 8.32
CA PRO A 471 1.99 -0.20 8.06
C PRO A 471 1.25 -1.35 7.38
N MET A 472 0.43 -2.08 8.12
CA MET A 472 -0.30 -3.25 7.64
C MET A 472 -1.67 -2.85 7.08
N HIS A 473 -1.92 -3.22 5.83
CA HIS A 473 -3.12 -2.87 5.07
C HIS A 473 -3.92 -4.12 4.66
N THR A 474 -5.26 -4.02 4.64
CA THR A 474 -6.14 -5.03 4.03
C THR A 474 -7.01 -4.43 2.94
N HIS A 475 -7.11 -5.15 1.83
CA HIS A 475 -8.06 -4.81 0.76
C HIS A 475 -9.48 -5.26 1.13
N GLY A 476 -10.46 -4.63 0.48
CA GLY A 476 -11.88 -5.02 0.50
C GLY A 476 -12.61 -4.90 1.84
N HIS A 477 -11.89 -4.62 2.91
CA HIS A 477 -12.40 -4.54 4.27
C HIS A 477 -11.81 -3.33 4.96
N THR A 478 -12.50 -2.93 6.02
CA THR A 478 -11.94 -2.06 7.03
C THR A 478 -12.05 -2.80 8.36
N PHE A 479 -11.19 -2.50 9.33
CA PHE A 479 -11.07 -3.22 10.58
C PHE A 479 -11.12 -2.29 11.78
N ALA A 480 -11.57 -2.82 12.91
CA ALA A 480 -11.41 -2.23 14.23
C ALA A 480 -10.08 -2.69 14.84
N VAL A 481 -9.42 -1.84 15.62
CA VAL A 481 -8.24 -2.19 16.41
C VAL A 481 -8.64 -2.30 17.89
N PRO A 482 -8.83 -3.51 18.45
CA PRO A 482 -9.41 -3.68 19.78
C PRO A 482 -8.61 -2.99 20.90
N SER A 483 -7.27 -3.05 20.84
CA SER A 483 -6.39 -2.39 21.82
C SER A 483 -6.51 -0.86 21.79
N TYR A 484 -7.02 -0.28 20.70
CA TYR A 484 -7.25 1.16 20.54
C TYR A 484 -8.74 1.52 20.70
N GLY A 485 -9.48 0.73 21.48
CA GLY A 485 -10.91 0.96 21.73
C GLY A 485 -11.80 0.74 20.50
N GLY A 486 -11.34 -0.07 19.54
CA GLY A 486 -12.09 -0.37 18.32
C GLY A 486 -11.91 0.64 17.18
N LEU A 487 -10.82 1.43 17.20
CA LEU A 487 -10.50 2.39 16.15
C LEU A 487 -10.65 1.78 14.74
N ARG A 488 -11.50 2.40 13.90
CA ARG A 488 -11.89 1.91 12.58
C ARG A 488 -10.96 2.43 11.50
N ARG A 489 -10.31 1.55 10.72
CA ARG A 489 -9.27 1.89 9.73
C ARG A 489 -9.13 0.84 8.63
N ASP A 490 -8.23 1.07 7.67
CA ASP A 490 -7.74 0.05 6.74
C ASP A 490 -6.22 -0.13 6.74
N THR A 491 -5.47 0.77 7.38
CA THR A 491 -4.01 0.68 7.48
C THR A 491 -3.53 0.99 8.91
N VAL A 492 -2.78 0.06 9.52
CA VAL A 492 -2.38 0.12 10.94
C VAL A 492 -0.88 -0.07 11.13
N ILE A 493 -0.28 0.73 12.02
CA ILE A 493 1.14 0.59 12.37
C ILE A 493 1.32 -0.58 13.34
N SER A 494 2.06 -1.60 12.92
CA SER A 494 2.53 -2.69 13.77
C SER A 494 3.95 -2.39 14.25
N LEU A 495 4.12 -2.02 15.53
CA LEU A 495 5.41 -1.63 16.11
C LEU A 495 6.35 -2.83 16.34
N PRO A 496 7.68 -2.65 16.28
CA PRO A 496 8.64 -3.73 16.50
C PRO A 496 8.52 -4.33 17.91
N GLY A 497 8.63 -5.66 18.01
CA GLY A 497 8.55 -6.40 19.28
C GLY A 497 7.17 -6.35 19.96
N SER A 498 6.12 -5.97 19.23
CA SER A 498 4.76 -5.84 19.75
C SER A 498 3.78 -6.83 19.10
N GLU A 499 2.62 -7.00 19.73
CA GLU A 499 1.49 -7.70 19.15
C GLU A 499 0.31 -6.75 18.98
N LEU A 500 -0.34 -6.83 17.83
CA LEU A 500 -1.48 -5.99 17.51
C LEU A 500 -2.55 -6.79 16.78
N ALA A 501 -3.78 -6.74 17.28
CA ALA A 501 -4.92 -7.40 16.66
C ALA A 501 -5.75 -6.42 15.83
N ILE A 502 -6.26 -6.91 14.71
CA ILE A 502 -7.32 -6.26 13.93
C ILE A 502 -8.54 -7.17 13.88
N GLU A 503 -9.73 -6.57 13.82
CA GLU A 503 -11.00 -7.27 13.71
C GLU A 503 -11.87 -6.70 12.60
N PHE A 504 -12.41 -7.55 11.74
CA PHE A 504 -13.34 -7.12 10.69
C PHE A 504 -14.47 -8.13 10.50
N ASP A 505 -15.58 -7.63 9.97
CA ASP A 505 -16.69 -8.47 9.54
C ASP A 505 -16.45 -8.91 8.09
N ALA A 506 -16.49 -10.22 7.86
CA ALA A 506 -16.32 -10.80 6.54
C ALA A 506 -17.61 -10.64 5.70
N ASP A 507 -17.88 -9.43 5.23
CA ASP A 507 -19.11 -9.08 4.51
C ASP A 507 -18.91 -8.76 3.01
N ASN A 508 -17.66 -8.83 2.52
CA ASN A 508 -17.30 -8.53 1.14
C ASN A 508 -16.62 -9.75 0.48
N PRO A 509 -17.40 -10.69 -0.09
CA PRO A 509 -16.88 -11.96 -0.59
C PRO A 509 -15.86 -11.78 -1.73
N GLY A 510 -14.84 -12.64 -1.74
CA GLY A 510 -13.78 -12.65 -2.76
C GLY A 510 -12.44 -13.13 -2.22
N GLU A 511 -11.36 -12.79 -2.91
CA GLU A 511 -9.98 -12.96 -2.46
C GLU A 511 -9.28 -11.60 -2.35
N TRP A 512 -8.77 -11.25 -1.17
CA TRP A 512 -8.26 -9.91 -0.88
C TRP A 512 -6.81 -9.96 -0.41
N MET A 513 -5.99 -8.98 -0.82
CA MET A 513 -4.62 -8.89 -0.33
C MET A 513 -4.58 -8.30 1.09
N PHE A 514 -3.63 -8.81 1.88
CA PHE A 514 -3.26 -8.31 3.19
C PHE A 514 -1.73 -8.18 3.23
N HIS A 515 -1.20 -6.97 3.34
CA HIS A 515 0.23 -6.74 3.12
C HIS A 515 0.76 -5.53 3.89
N CYS A 516 2.08 -5.45 3.98
CA CYS A 516 2.76 -4.24 4.43
C CYS A 516 2.73 -3.20 3.31
N HIS A 517 2.47 -1.94 3.64
CA HIS A 517 2.41 -0.83 2.70
C HIS A 517 3.73 -0.04 2.59
N ASN A 518 4.81 -0.55 3.20
CA ASN A 518 6.15 -0.24 2.74
C ASN A 518 6.36 -0.98 1.40
N ALA A 519 6.51 -0.23 0.31
CA ALA A 519 6.57 -0.75 -1.05
C ALA A 519 7.70 -1.79 -1.21
N TYR A 520 8.86 -1.56 -0.60
CA TYR A 520 9.98 -2.49 -0.66
C TYR A 520 9.76 -3.75 0.19
N HIS A 521 9.05 -3.66 1.32
CA HIS A 521 8.66 -4.84 2.09
C HIS A 521 7.63 -5.67 1.35
N PHE A 522 6.67 -5.02 0.68
CA PHE A 522 5.68 -5.67 -0.15
C PHE A 522 6.36 -6.44 -1.29
N GLU A 523 7.22 -5.78 -2.07
CA GLU A 523 7.97 -6.41 -3.17
C GLU A 523 8.93 -7.50 -2.68
N ALA A 524 9.44 -7.39 -1.45
CA ALA A 524 10.26 -8.43 -0.83
C ALA A 524 9.47 -9.63 -0.31
N GLY A 525 8.12 -9.56 -0.27
CA GLY A 525 7.24 -10.70 0.03
C GLY A 525 6.36 -10.58 1.27
N MET A 526 6.25 -9.40 1.91
CA MET A 526 5.39 -9.23 3.09
C MET A 526 3.91 -9.09 2.73
N THR A 527 3.33 -10.19 2.25
CA THR A 527 1.94 -10.28 1.80
C THR A 527 1.33 -11.64 2.14
N ALA A 528 0.01 -11.65 2.34
CA ALA A 528 -0.85 -12.81 2.45
C ALA A 528 -2.20 -12.51 1.77
N ASN A 529 -3.03 -13.54 1.59
CA ASN A 529 -4.36 -13.38 1.00
C ASN A 529 -5.43 -13.82 1.99
N LEU A 530 -6.45 -12.97 2.13
CA LEU A 530 -7.70 -13.26 2.81
C LEU A 530 -8.67 -13.91 1.80
N ARG A 531 -9.16 -15.11 2.11
CA ARG A 531 -9.94 -15.90 1.14
C ARG A 531 -11.30 -16.31 1.67
N TYR A 532 -12.34 -16.00 0.92
CA TYR A 532 -13.67 -16.50 1.25
C TYR A 532 -13.87 -17.95 0.80
N ILE A 533 -14.59 -18.73 1.61
CA ILE A 533 -15.02 -20.11 1.30
C ILE A 533 -16.53 -20.25 1.44
N ARG A 534 -17.13 -21.19 0.70
CA ARG A 534 -18.57 -21.51 0.78
C ARG A 534 -18.93 -22.32 2.03
#